data_AF-A0A1A9N8N6-F1
#
_entry.id   AF-A0A1A9N8N6-F1
#
_cell.length_a   1.000
_cell.length_b   1.000
_cell.length_c   1.000
_cell.angle_alpha   90.00
_cell.angle_beta   90.00
_cell.angle_gamma   90.00
#
_symmetry.space_group_name_H-M   'P 1'
#
loop_
_entity.id
_entity.type
_entity.pdbx_description
1 polymer ?
#
loop_
_entity_poly.entity_id
_entity_poly.type
_entity_poly.pdbx_seq_one_letter_code
_entity_poly.pdbx_strand_id
1 'polypeptide(L)' 'MLPASPGNDARYPSHPLHDLCLFRLGVHLGELWHLSGLADWLHANGRNRFLLMAPPLRLPRAVGSPATPVATA' A
#
# COMPACT_ATOMS: atom_id res chain seq x y z
N MET A 1 -5.44 -7.61 -15.42
CA MET A 1 -6.15 -7.38 -14.14
C MET A 1 -7.62 -7.18 -14.46
N LEU A 2 -8.48 -8.07 -13.98
CA LEU A 2 -9.93 -8.02 -14.18
C LEU A 2 -10.59 -7.55 -12.88
N PRO A 3 -11.79 -6.98 -12.94
CA PRO A 3 -12.55 -6.63 -11.74
C PRO A 3 -12.87 -7.88 -10.91
N ALA A 4 -12.98 -7.71 -9.59
CA ALA A 4 -13.35 -8.80 -8.67
C ALA A 4 -14.74 -9.39 -8.95
N SER A 5 -15.57 -8.70 -9.73
CA SER A 5 -16.86 -9.20 -10.22
C SER A 5 -17.13 -8.61 -11.61
N PRO A 6 -17.93 -9.29 -12.47
CA PRO A 6 -18.31 -8.76 -13.78
C PRO A 6 -18.97 -7.38 -13.62
N GLY A 7 -18.42 -6.38 -14.30
CA GLY A 7 -19.02 -5.05 -14.33
C GLY A 7 -20.32 -5.07 -15.13
N ASN A 8 -21.33 -4.32 -14.68
CA ASN A 8 -22.55 -4.09 -15.45
C ASN A 8 -22.33 -3.09 -16.60
N ASP A 9 -21.18 -2.39 -16.58
CA ASP A 9 -20.75 -1.43 -17.60
C ASP A 9 -19.72 -2.02 -18.58
N ALA A 10 -19.78 -1.57 -19.82
CA ALA A 10 -18.83 -1.94 -20.87
C ALA A 10 -17.38 -1.43 -20.61
N ARG A 11 -17.19 -0.53 -19.63
CA ARG A 11 -15.88 0.08 -19.32
C ARG A 11 -15.61 0.05 -17.81
N TYR A 12 -14.46 -0.48 -17.43
CA TYR A 12 -13.97 -0.52 -16.05
C TYR A 12 -12.48 -0.13 -16.00
N PRO A 13 -11.98 0.36 -14.84
CA PRO A 13 -10.56 0.69 -14.69
C PRO A 13 -9.70 -0.57 -14.84
N SER A 14 -8.56 -0.44 -15.53
CA SER A 14 -7.60 -1.55 -15.69
C SER A 14 -6.99 -2.01 -14.37
N HIS A 15 -6.99 -1.12 -13.36
CA HIS A 15 -6.53 -1.38 -12.00
C HIS A 15 -7.62 -0.97 -11.00
N PRO A 16 -8.63 -1.83 -10.77
CA PRO A 16 -9.78 -1.48 -9.95
C PRO A 16 -9.41 -1.09 -8.52
N LEU A 17 -8.38 -1.71 -7.95
CA LEU A 17 -7.90 -1.37 -6.60
C LEU A 17 -7.20 -0.01 -6.56
N HIS A 18 -6.34 0.30 -7.54
CA HIS A 18 -5.71 1.62 -7.65
C HIS A 18 -6.76 2.71 -7.84
N ASP A 19 -7.77 2.47 -8.67
CA ASP A 19 -8.88 3.42 -8.88
C ASP A 19 -9.65 3.69 -7.59
N LEU A 20 -10.07 2.62 -6.90
CA LEU A 20 -10.78 2.73 -5.64
C LEU A 20 -9.95 3.45 -4.58
N CYS A 21 -8.71 3.03 -4.35
CA CYS A 21 -7.87 3.58 -3.30
C CYS A 21 -7.45 5.02 -3.61
N LEU A 22 -6.79 5.26 -4.75
CA LEU A 22 -6.13 6.54 -5.01
C LEU A 22 -7.14 7.65 -5.36
N PHE A 23 -8.15 7.36 -6.19
CA PHE A 23 -9.02 8.40 -6.74
C PHE A 23 -10.35 8.53 -6.00
N ARG A 24 -10.93 7.40 -5.56
CA ARG A 24 -12.26 7.42 -4.92
C ARG A 24 -12.19 7.58 -3.41
N LEU A 25 -11.18 6.99 -2.76
CA LEU A 25 -11.04 7.01 -1.29
C LEU A 25 -9.91 7.91 -0.79
N GLY A 26 -8.97 8.31 -1.65
CA GLY A 26 -7.78 9.08 -1.24
C GLY A 26 -6.79 8.28 -0.36
N VAL A 27 -6.79 6.95 -0.47
CA VAL A 27 -5.90 6.04 0.26
C VAL A 27 -4.61 5.84 -0.53
N HIS A 28 -3.47 6.15 0.10
CA HIS A 28 -2.14 5.93 -0.47
C HIS A 28 -1.80 4.44 -0.54
N LEU A 29 -1.04 4.04 -1.59
CA LEU A 29 -0.56 2.68 -1.79
C LEU A 29 0.96 2.62 -1.62
N GLY A 30 1.42 1.69 -0.79
CA GLY A 30 2.83 1.33 -0.65
C GLY A 30 3.08 -0.01 -1.33
N GLU A 31 4.07 -0.07 -2.21
CA GLU A 31 4.41 -1.27 -2.99
C GLU A 31 5.88 -1.65 -2.77
N LEU A 32 6.23 -2.91 -3.01
CA LEU A 32 7.61 -3.43 -2.95
C LEU A 32 8.29 -3.34 -1.56
N TRP A 33 7.53 -3.62 -0.50
CA TRP A 33 8.05 -3.63 0.87
C TRP A 33 8.81 -4.92 1.18
N HIS A 34 9.96 -4.82 1.86
CA HIS A 34 10.68 -5.99 2.37
C HIS A 34 10.23 -6.33 3.80
N LEU A 35 9.23 -7.21 3.91
CA LEU A 35 8.55 -7.48 5.18
C LEU A 35 8.97 -8.78 5.89
N SER A 36 9.78 -9.64 5.26
CA SER A 36 10.06 -10.99 5.79
C SER A 36 10.62 -10.97 7.22
N GLY A 37 11.66 -10.19 7.48
CA GLY A 37 12.25 -10.10 8.82
C GLY A 37 11.30 -9.48 9.87
N LEU A 38 10.42 -8.57 9.48
CA LEU A 38 9.40 -8.02 10.36
C LEU A 38 8.33 -9.06 10.70
N ALA A 39 7.90 -9.85 9.70
CA ALA A 39 6.92 -10.91 9.90
C ALA A 39 7.45 -11.99 10.85
N ASP A 40 8.71 -12.40 10.69
CA ASP A 40 9.37 -13.37 11.57
C ASP A 40 9.42 -12.87 13.03
N TRP A 41 9.83 -11.61 13.22
CA TRP A 41 9.88 -11.00 14.55
C TRP A 41 8.49 -10.89 15.18
N LEU A 42 7.48 -10.46 14.42
CA LEU A 42 6.10 -10.34 14.90
C LEU A 42 5.51 -11.69 15.33
N HIS A 43 5.71 -12.73 14.51
CA HIS A 43 5.25 -14.09 14.84
C HIS A 43 5.91 -14.64 16.11
N ALA A 44 7.23 -14.50 16.25
CA ALA A 44 7.96 -14.96 17.43
C ALA A 44 7.50 -14.27 18.72
N ASN A 45 6.98 -13.05 18.62
CA ASN A 45 6.48 -12.27 19.74
C ASN A 45 4.95 -12.34 19.91
N GLY A 46 4.23 -13.13 19.09
CA GLY A 46 2.77 -13.23 19.15
C GLY A 46 2.04 -11.91 18.84
N ARG A 47 2.64 -11.06 17.98
CA ARG A 47 2.14 -9.72 17.65
C ARG A 47 1.76 -9.59 16.18
N ASN A 48 0.88 -8.63 15.88
CA ASN A 48 0.50 -8.26 14.51
C ASN A 48 0.44 -6.73 14.30
N ARG A 49 0.82 -5.95 15.31
CA ARG A 49 0.77 -4.48 15.33
C ARG A 49 2.15 -3.93 15.67
N PHE A 50 2.54 -2.89 14.96
CA PHE A 50 3.77 -2.14 15.12
C PHE A 50 3.51 -0.69 14.69
N LEU A 51 4.35 0.24 15.16
CA LEU A 51 4.35 1.61 14.65
C LEU A 51 5.17 1.66 13.37
N LEU A 52 4.58 2.22 12.31
CA LEU A 52 5.21 2.39 11.01
C LEU A 52 5.57 3.85 10.77
N MET A 53 6.85 4.10 10.49
CA MET A 53 7.38 5.38 10.04
C MET A 53 7.82 5.27 8.58
N ALA A 54 7.04 5.83 7.65
CA ALA A 54 7.33 5.79 6.22
C ALA A 54 7.14 7.16 5.55
N PRO A 55 7.85 8.21 5.99
CA PRO A 55 7.70 9.54 5.42
C PRO A 55 8.15 9.55 3.95
N PRO A 56 7.40 10.22 3.04
CA PRO A 56 7.84 10.42 1.67
C PRO A 56 8.94 11.50 1.61
N LEU A 57 9.74 11.48 0.55
CA LEU A 57 10.63 12.58 0.20
C LEU A 57 9.81 13.79 -0.25
N ARG A 58 10.35 14.99 0.00
CA ARG A 58 9.77 16.25 -0.48
C ARG A 58 10.06 16.42 -1.97
N LEU A 59 9.18 15.87 -2.81
CA LEU A 59 9.27 15.91 -4.27
C LEU A 59 8.05 16.66 -4.85
N PRO A 60 8.09 18.00 -4.97
CA PRO A 60 6.97 18.75 -5.52
C PRO A 60 6.57 18.27 -6.92
N ARG A 61 5.26 18.12 -7.15
CA ARG A 61 4.63 17.60 -8.38
C ARG A 61 4.85 16.11 -8.67
N ALA A 62 5.53 15.38 -7.79
CA ALA A 62 5.62 13.93 -7.93
C ALA A 62 4.28 13.26 -7.59
N VAL A 63 4.01 12.12 -8.23
CA VAL A 63 2.81 11.29 -8.00
C VAL A 63 3.06 10.17 -6.97
N GLY A 64 4.28 10.12 -6.43
CA GLY A 64 4.73 9.13 -5.45
C GLY A 64 6.14 9.48 -4.96
N SER A 65 6.64 8.71 -4.01
CA SER A 65 8.00 8.85 -3.50
C SER A 65 8.54 7.49 -3.08
N PRO A 66 9.84 7.20 -3.30
CA PRO A 66 10.48 6.16 -2.53
C PRO A 66 10.43 6.51 -1.03
N ALA A 67 10.47 5.48 -0.19
CA ALA A 67 10.52 5.62 1.27
C ALA A 67 11.56 4.67 1.84
N THR A 68 12.07 5.00 3.02
CA THR A 68 12.87 4.09 3.85
C THR A 68 12.05 3.79 5.10
N PRO A 69 11.07 2.88 5.01
CA PRO A 69 10.15 2.62 6.10
C PRO A 69 10.86 1.96 7.28
N VAL A 70 10.54 2.40 8.49
CA VAL A 70 11.02 1.82 9.75
C VAL A 70 9.81 1.34 10.56
N ALA A 71 9.89 0.09 11.05
CA ALA A 71 8.92 -0.48 11.98
C ALA A 71 9.49 -0.47 13.41
N THR A 72 8.67 -0.09 14.38
CA THR A 72 9.03 -0.13 15.82
C THR A 72 7.96 -0.84 16.63
N ALA A 73 8.41 -1.57 17.65
CA ALA A 73 7.60 -2.41 18.52
C ALA A 73 6.86 -1.60 19.60
#